data_AF-A0A0K8RA94-F1
#
_entry.id   AF-A0A0K8RA94-F1
#
_cell.length_a   1.000
_cell.length_b   1.000
_cell.length_c   1.000
_cell.angle_alpha   90.00
_cell.angle_beta   90.00
_cell.angle_gamma   90.00
#
_symmetry.space_group_name_H-M   'P 1'
#
loop_
_entity.id
_entity.type
_entity.pdbx_description
1 polymer ?
#
loop_
_entity_poly.entity_id
_entity_poly.type
_entity_poly.pdbx_seq_one_letter_code
_entity_poly.pdbx_strand_id
1 'polypeptide(L)'
;MNEFQVIPEVLYQIPEANVYASTYEKKEPRLCGIQAYKIMPDMAQLEIKIINSGRNQSIEGTRHFSSDLNAISPTRISLPNPYGLHRVLLSDFKYCYVLKKVDSNKNSAPFCEFFVKNNTNPTTDLDECWFVFFAYCGYPKAFYKETSCYS
;
A
#
# COMPACT_ATOMS: atom_id res chain seq x y z
N MET A 1 10.57 -20.17 1.86
CA MET A 1 10.61 -19.13 0.81
C MET A 1 9.23 -19.11 0.20
N ASN A 2 8.32 -18.29 0.73
CA ASN A 2 6.97 -18.24 0.17
C ASN A 2 7.03 -17.54 -1.18
N GLU A 3 6.35 -18.15 -2.14
CA GLU A 3 6.15 -17.73 -3.51
C GLU A 3 5.75 -16.25 -3.55
N PHE A 4 6.21 -15.54 -4.58
CA PHE A 4 5.97 -14.10 -4.71
C PHE A 4 4.50 -13.73 -4.48
N GLN A 5 4.29 -12.73 -3.63
CA GLN A 5 2.98 -12.47 -3.05
C GLN A 5 2.06 -11.78 -4.04
N VAL A 6 0.82 -12.23 -4.09
CA VAL A 6 -0.20 -11.67 -4.98
C VAL A 6 -1.10 -10.70 -4.21
N ILE A 7 -1.44 -9.58 -4.84
CA ILE A 7 -2.28 -8.54 -4.23
C ILE A 7 -3.62 -9.08 -3.69
N PRO A 8 -4.35 -9.96 -4.39
CA PRO A 8 -5.59 -10.53 -3.86
C PRO A 8 -5.43 -11.21 -2.49
N GLU A 9 -4.35 -11.97 -2.30
CA GLU A 9 -4.11 -12.71 -1.06
C GLU A 9 -3.73 -11.76 0.08
N VAL A 10 -2.87 -10.79 -0.20
CA VAL A 10 -2.47 -9.75 0.77
C VAL A 10 -3.71 -8.99 1.27
N LEU A 11 -4.56 -8.53 0.35
CA LEU A 11 -5.79 -7.81 0.70
C LEU A 11 -6.82 -8.71 1.39
N TYR A 12 -6.81 -10.02 1.12
CA TYR A 12 -7.73 -10.95 1.79
C TYR A 12 -7.35 -11.14 3.26
N GLN A 13 -6.06 -11.26 3.55
CA GLN A 13 -5.55 -11.41 4.90
C GLN A 13 -5.53 -10.08 5.68
N ILE A 14 -5.27 -8.97 4.99
CA ILE A 14 -5.24 -7.62 5.54
C ILE A 14 -6.23 -6.73 4.78
N PRO A 15 -7.54 -6.87 5.03
CA PRO A 15 -8.57 -6.15 4.29
C PRO A 15 -8.66 -4.68 4.67
N GLU A 16 -8.17 -4.26 5.83
CA GLU A 16 -8.13 -2.85 6.20
C GLU A 16 -6.76 -2.48 6.76
N ALA A 17 -6.11 -1.51 6.13
CA ALA A 17 -4.82 -1.01 6.55
C ALA A 17 -4.64 0.48 6.24
N ASN A 18 -3.81 1.12 7.05
CA ASN A 18 -3.50 2.54 6.97
C ASN A 18 -2.02 2.75 6.70
N VAL A 19 -1.69 3.80 5.96
CA VAL A 19 -0.32 4.19 5.63
C VAL A 19 0.37 4.62 6.93
N TYR A 20 1.44 3.92 7.28
CA TYR A 20 2.29 4.21 8.41
C TYR A 20 3.51 5.05 8.01
N ALA A 21 4.11 4.76 6.85
CA ALA A 21 5.25 5.48 6.33
C ALA A 21 5.23 5.59 4.80
N SER A 22 5.76 6.70 4.27
CA SER A 22 5.86 6.96 2.83
C SER A 22 7.26 7.44 2.47
N THR A 23 7.80 7.03 1.32
CA THR A 23 9.01 7.63 0.74
C THR A 23 8.74 8.95 0.02
N TYR A 24 7.47 9.34 -0.10
CA TYR A 24 7.07 10.63 -0.65
C TYR A 24 6.75 11.63 0.46
N GLU A 25 6.92 12.91 0.15
CA GLU A 25 6.60 13.98 1.09
C GLU A 25 5.09 13.99 1.36
N LYS A 26 4.70 14.50 2.54
CA LYS A 26 3.30 14.70 2.94
C LYS A 26 2.66 15.81 2.08
N LYS A 27 2.34 15.48 0.82
CA LYS A 27 1.68 16.34 -0.17
C LYS A 27 0.23 15.93 -0.35
N GLU A 28 -0.64 16.91 -0.45
CA GLU A 28 -2.07 16.74 -0.67
C GLU A 28 -2.38 16.63 -2.18
N PRO A 29 -3.30 15.75 -2.61
CA PRO A 29 -3.99 14.73 -1.81
C PRO A 29 -3.06 13.55 -1.47
N ARG A 30 -3.10 13.09 -0.22
CA ARG A 30 -2.32 11.93 0.24
C ARG A 30 -3.20 10.72 0.47
N LEU A 31 -2.68 9.55 0.08
CA LEU A 31 -3.25 8.26 0.46
C LEU A 31 -3.03 8.07 1.96
N CYS A 32 -4.08 7.68 2.68
CA CYS A 32 -3.96 7.39 4.11
C CYS A 32 -4.31 5.95 4.44
N GLY A 33 -5.08 5.25 3.60
CA GLY A 33 -5.52 3.90 3.89
C GLY A 33 -6.34 3.26 2.79
N ILE A 34 -6.48 1.96 2.88
CA ILE A 34 -7.24 1.12 1.94
C ILE A 34 -8.08 0.15 2.76
N GLN A 35 -9.34 0.00 2.34
CA GLN A 35 -10.24 -1.02 2.85
C GLN A 35 -10.81 -1.83 1.69
N ALA A 36 -10.66 -3.15 1.73
CA ALA A 36 -11.20 -4.09 0.77
C ALA A 36 -12.47 -4.73 1.31
N TYR A 37 -13.56 -4.66 0.54
CA TYR A 37 -14.84 -5.27 0.91
C TYR A 37 -15.10 -6.59 0.20
N LYS A 38 -14.63 -6.69 -1.04
CA LYS A 38 -14.79 -7.88 -1.88
C LYS A 38 -13.54 -8.09 -2.70
N ILE A 39 -13.04 -9.31 -2.71
CA ILE A 39 -11.81 -9.69 -3.44
C ILE A 39 -12.14 -10.89 -4.31
N MET A 40 -11.77 -10.80 -5.58
CA MET A 40 -11.88 -11.84 -6.59
C MET A 40 -10.50 -11.99 -7.27
N PRO A 41 -10.24 -13.06 -8.04
CA PRO A 41 -8.93 -13.28 -8.64
C PRO A 41 -8.43 -12.12 -9.52
N ASP A 42 -9.33 -11.37 -10.16
CA ASP A 42 -9.05 -10.33 -11.15
C ASP A 42 -9.44 -8.91 -10.70
N MET A 43 -10.11 -8.76 -9.57
CA MET A 43 -10.53 -7.44 -9.05
C MET A 43 -10.75 -7.41 -7.54
N ALA A 44 -10.73 -6.21 -6.96
CA ALA A 44 -11.23 -5.94 -5.62
C ALA A 44 -12.14 -4.70 -5.60
N GLN A 45 -13.17 -4.72 -4.76
CA GLN A 45 -13.91 -3.52 -4.39
C GLN A 45 -13.22 -2.88 -3.20
N LEU A 46 -12.69 -1.68 -3.41
CA LEU A 46 -11.91 -0.95 -2.43
C LEU A 46 -12.56 0.38 -2.08
N GLU A 47 -12.53 0.74 -0.80
CA GLU A 47 -12.55 2.12 -0.34
C GLU A 47 -11.10 2.59 -0.18
N ILE A 48 -10.77 3.66 -0.88
CA ILE A 48 -9.46 4.31 -0.78
C ILE A 48 -9.64 5.57 0.04
N LYS A 49 -9.04 5.60 1.22
CA LYS A 49 -9.13 6.69 2.17
C LYS A 49 -8.01 7.68 1.88
N ILE A 50 -8.37 8.95 1.72
CA ILE A 50 -7.45 10.02 1.35
C ILE A 50 -7.66 11.22 2.26
N ILE A 51 -6.59 11.99 2.42
CA ILE A 51 -6.69 13.34 2.96
C ILE A 51 -6.41 14.30 1.82
N ASN A 52 -7.34 15.22 1.60
CA ASN A 52 -7.24 16.25 0.59
C ASN A 52 -7.62 17.61 1.19
N SER A 53 -6.69 18.55 1.19
CA SER A 53 -6.86 19.90 1.73
C SER A 53 -7.29 19.87 3.21
N GLY A 54 -6.71 18.94 3.98
CA GLY A 54 -7.02 18.75 5.39
C GLY A 54 -8.40 18.13 5.66
N ARG A 55 -9.13 17.71 4.63
CA ARG A 55 -10.41 17.01 4.75
C ARG A 55 -10.26 15.53 4.45
N ASN A 56 -10.95 14.73 5.26
CA ASN A 56 -11.08 13.30 5.07
C ASN A 56 -12.02 13.03 3.88
N GLN A 57 -11.56 12.26 2.91
CA GLN A 57 -12.36 11.83 1.76
C GLN A 57 -12.14 10.34 1.54
N SER A 58 -13.13 9.68 0.94
CA SER A 58 -12.99 8.30 0.51
C SER A 58 -13.44 8.15 -0.95
N ILE A 59 -12.76 7.27 -1.67
CA ILE A 59 -13.08 6.93 -3.05
C ILE A 59 -13.34 5.42 -3.10
N GLU A 60 -14.62 5.07 -3.21
CA GLU A 60 -15.02 3.69 -3.43
C GLU A 60 -14.91 3.29 -4.91
N GLY A 61 -14.72 2.00 -5.15
CA GLY A 61 -14.98 1.41 -6.45
C GLY A 61 -14.18 0.14 -6.72
N THR A 62 -14.52 -0.49 -7.83
CA THR A 62 -13.82 -1.67 -8.33
C THR A 62 -12.44 -1.28 -8.86
N ARG A 63 -11.41 -2.03 -8.46
CA ARG A 63 -10.05 -1.96 -8.97
C ARG A 63 -9.68 -3.30 -9.55
N HIS A 64 -9.23 -3.29 -10.80
CA HIS A 64 -8.79 -4.50 -11.48
C HIS A 64 -7.32 -4.77 -11.21
N PHE A 65 -7.02 -6.05 -11.08
CA PHE A 65 -5.65 -6.55 -11.03
C PHE A 65 -5.14 -6.77 -12.46
N SER A 66 -3.84 -6.56 -12.64
CA SER A 66 -3.15 -6.90 -13.87
C SER A 66 -1.85 -7.63 -13.54
N SER A 67 -1.40 -8.50 -14.44
CA SER A 67 -0.16 -9.26 -14.25
C SER A 67 0.96 -8.68 -15.08
N ASP A 68 2.19 -8.80 -14.57
CA ASP A 68 3.45 -8.56 -15.28
C ASP A 68 4.40 -9.67 -14.86
N LEU A 69 4.47 -10.70 -15.72
CA LEU A 69 5.13 -11.96 -15.45
C LEU A 69 6.67 -11.84 -15.37
N ASN A 70 7.23 -10.71 -15.81
CA ASN A 70 8.66 -10.46 -15.75
C ASN A 70 9.09 -9.83 -14.42
N ALA A 71 8.15 -9.47 -13.55
CA ALA A 71 8.44 -8.89 -12.26
C ALA A 71 8.42 -9.94 -11.15
N ILE A 72 9.24 -9.66 -10.12
CA ILE A 72 9.32 -10.42 -8.87
C ILE A 72 7.91 -10.65 -8.29
N SER A 73 7.14 -9.59 -7.99
CA SER A 73 5.71 -9.72 -7.67
C SER A 73 4.87 -9.48 -8.93
N PRO A 74 4.16 -10.47 -9.48
CA PRO A 74 3.53 -10.32 -10.79
C PRO A 74 2.30 -9.42 -10.77
N THR A 75 1.53 -9.41 -9.69
CA THR A 75 0.26 -8.69 -9.63
C THR A 75 0.45 -7.19 -9.39
N ARG A 76 -0.35 -6.39 -10.09
CA ARG A 76 -0.43 -4.93 -9.98
C ARG A 76 -1.88 -4.51 -9.81
N ILE A 77 -2.12 -3.42 -9.09
CA ILE A 77 -3.44 -2.82 -8.88
C ILE A 77 -3.41 -1.36 -9.31
N SER A 78 -4.40 -0.93 -10.10
CA SER A 78 -4.55 0.47 -10.47
C SER A 78 -5.31 1.20 -9.37
N LEU A 79 -4.71 2.24 -8.77
CA LEU A 79 -5.38 3.15 -7.85
C LEU A 79 -5.78 4.44 -8.58
N PRO A 80 -6.82 5.18 -8.12
CA PRO A 80 -7.26 6.43 -8.73
C PRO A 80 -6.11 7.44 -8.88
N ASN A 81 -6.21 8.29 -9.89
CA ASN A 81 -5.29 9.43 -10.05
C ASN A 81 -5.32 10.30 -8.77
N PRO A 82 -4.16 10.71 -8.21
CA PRO A 82 -2.80 10.65 -8.74
C PRO A 82 -1.95 9.40 -8.38
N TYR A 83 -2.53 8.43 -7.68
CA TYR A 83 -1.78 7.29 -7.13
C TYR A 83 -1.26 6.37 -8.24
N GLY A 84 -2.13 5.96 -9.18
CA GLY A 84 -1.75 5.15 -10.34
C GLY A 84 -1.44 3.69 -9.99
N LEU A 85 -0.61 3.04 -10.82
CA LEU A 85 -0.37 1.60 -10.75
C LEU A 85 0.60 1.22 -9.63
N HIS A 86 0.19 0.28 -8.78
CA HIS A 86 0.95 -0.20 -7.62
C HIS A 86 1.15 -1.71 -7.65
N ARG A 87 2.16 -2.17 -6.92
CA ARG A 87 2.51 -3.58 -6.72
C ARG A 87 2.88 -3.83 -5.26
N VAL A 88 2.55 -5.00 -4.72
CA VAL A 88 3.04 -5.42 -3.40
C VAL A 88 4.52 -5.82 -3.51
N LEU A 89 5.37 -5.26 -2.65
CA LEU A 89 6.76 -5.72 -2.51
C LEU A 89 6.86 -6.90 -1.53
N LEU A 90 6.19 -6.75 -0.39
CA LEU A 90 6.15 -7.73 0.70
C LEU A 90 4.91 -7.44 1.57
N SER A 91 4.44 -8.46 2.25
CA SER A 91 3.48 -8.53 3.32
C SER A 91 3.88 -9.65 4.27
N ASP A 92 3.63 -9.49 5.55
CA ASP A 92 3.70 -10.60 6.51
C ASP A 92 2.38 -11.40 6.57
N PHE A 93 1.39 -11.03 5.76
CA PHE A 93 0.01 -11.53 5.74
C PHE A 93 -0.74 -11.42 7.09
N LYS A 94 -0.22 -10.65 8.05
CA LYS A 94 -0.78 -10.57 9.41
C LYS A 94 -1.01 -9.13 9.83
N TYR A 95 -0.02 -8.26 9.64
CA TYR A 95 -0.01 -6.90 10.14
C TYR A 95 0.40 -5.85 9.10
N CYS A 96 1.12 -6.19 8.05
CA CYS A 96 1.66 -5.19 7.15
C CYS A 96 1.81 -5.63 5.71
N TYR A 97 1.89 -4.63 4.84
CA TYR A 97 2.38 -4.78 3.48
C TYR A 97 2.95 -3.47 2.94
N VAL A 98 3.82 -3.58 1.93
CA VAL A 98 4.44 -2.44 1.25
C VAL A 98 3.94 -2.38 -0.19
N LEU A 99 3.30 -1.28 -0.58
CA LEU A 99 2.97 -1.00 -1.96
C LEU A 99 4.03 -0.11 -2.59
N LYS A 100 4.49 -0.47 -3.79
CA LYS A 100 5.39 0.32 -4.61
C LYS A 100 4.68 0.75 -5.89
N LYS A 101 4.80 2.02 -6.27
CA LYS A 101 4.33 2.53 -7.56
C LYS A 101 5.18 1.95 -8.70
N VAL A 102 4.53 1.48 -9.76
CA VAL A 102 5.19 0.81 -10.89
C VAL A 102 5.83 1.83 -11.85
N ASP A 103 5.14 2.93 -12.13
CA ASP A 103 5.56 3.93 -13.14
C ASP A 103 6.44 5.05 -12.58
N SER A 104 7.31 4.76 -11.61
CA SER A 104 8.34 5.71 -11.22
C SER A 104 9.37 5.82 -12.34
N ASN A 105 9.57 7.02 -12.90
CA ASN A 105 10.61 7.31 -13.90
C ASN A 105 11.94 6.68 -13.44
N LYS A 106 12.73 6.05 -14.33
CA LYS A 106 13.93 5.27 -13.94
C LYS A 106 14.95 6.06 -13.10
N ASN A 107 14.94 7.39 -13.22
CA ASN A 107 15.80 8.31 -12.47
C ASN A 107 15.14 8.93 -11.22
N SER A 108 13.91 8.57 -10.92
CA SER A 108 13.18 9.07 -9.73
C SER A 108 13.34 8.11 -8.56
N ALA A 109 13.36 8.68 -7.34
CA ALA A 109 13.34 7.89 -6.12
C ALA A 109 12.09 6.98 -6.09
N PRO A 110 12.20 5.74 -5.59
CA PRO A 110 11.06 4.83 -5.47
C PRO A 110 9.93 5.47 -4.67
N PHE A 111 8.70 5.37 -5.18
CA PHE A 111 7.50 5.74 -4.44
C PHE A 111 6.94 4.47 -3.78
N CYS A 112 7.02 4.41 -2.46
CA CYS A 112 6.52 3.31 -1.67
C CYS A 112 5.70 3.81 -0.49
N GLU A 113 4.64 3.06 -0.20
CA GLU A 113 3.74 3.25 0.91
C GLU A 113 3.76 1.98 1.77
N PHE A 114 4.12 2.14 3.03
CA PHE A 114 4.06 1.08 4.04
C PHE A 114 2.71 1.15 4.72
N PHE A 115 1.89 0.12 4.50
CA PHE A 115 0.61 -0.10 5.17
C PHE A 115 0.74 -0.99 6.40
N VAL A 116 0.07 -0.58 7.48
CA VAL A 116 -0.12 -1.36 8.70
C VAL A 116 -1.61 -1.59 8.89
N LYS A 117 -1.98 -2.83 9.21
CA LYS A 117 -3.34 -3.27 9.50
C LYS A 117 -3.98 -2.36 10.54
N ASN A 118 -5.24 -1.99 10.30
CA ASN A 118 -5.97 -1.13 11.22
C ASN A 118 -6.01 -1.72 12.64
N ASN A 119 -5.96 -0.86 13.66
CA ASN A 119 -5.90 -1.23 15.08
C ASN A 119 -4.69 -2.10 15.50
N THR A 120 -3.59 -2.07 14.74
CA THR A 120 -2.33 -2.75 15.11
C THR A 120 -1.39 -1.76 15.78
N ASN A 121 -0.79 -2.15 16.91
CA ASN A 121 0.25 -1.33 17.52
C ASN A 121 1.54 -1.45 16.68
N PRO A 122 2.08 -0.36 16.11
CA PRO A 122 3.21 -0.41 15.19
C PRO A 122 4.57 -0.68 15.88
N THR A 123 4.57 -1.09 17.14
CA THR A 123 5.79 -1.28 17.95
C THR A 123 6.34 -2.72 17.92
N THR A 124 5.58 -3.70 17.43
CA THR A 124 5.99 -5.12 17.40
C THR A 124 5.57 -5.78 16.08
N ASP A 125 6.33 -6.78 15.62
CA ASP A 125 6.02 -7.62 14.46
C ASP A 125 5.96 -6.90 13.09
N LEU A 126 6.66 -5.78 12.93
CA LEU A 126 6.76 -5.05 11.65
C LEU A 126 8.13 -5.16 10.96
N ASP A 127 9.05 -5.96 11.52
CA ASP A 127 10.46 -5.97 11.13
C ASP A 127 10.67 -6.38 9.67
N GLU A 128 9.93 -7.37 9.16
CA GLU A 128 10.06 -7.84 7.79
C GLU A 128 9.63 -6.77 6.78
N CYS A 129 8.47 -6.14 7.00
CA CYS A 129 7.98 -5.04 6.17
C CYS A 129 8.91 -3.82 6.24
N TRP A 130 9.43 -3.48 7.42
CA TRP A 130 10.40 -2.40 7.58
C TRP A 130 11.69 -2.69 6.83
N PHE A 131 12.25 -3.89 7.00
CA PHE A 131 13.48 -4.29 6.33
C PHE A 131 13.35 -4.19 4.81
N VAL A 132 12.25 -4.71 4.24
CA VAL A 132 11.99 -4.61 2.79
C VAL A 132 11.75 -3.17 2.36
N PHE A 133 11.01 -2.39 3.13
CA PHE A 133 10.78 -0.98 2.83
C PHE A 133 12.12 -0.22 2.73
N PHE A 134 13.00 -0.38 3.71
CA PHE A 134 14.32 0.27 3.68
C PHE A 134 15.19 -0.25 2.54
N ALA A 135 15.24 -1.57 2.32
CA ALA A 135 16.11 -2.18 1.31
C ALA A 135 15.72 -1.79 -0.13
N TYR A 136 14.42 -1.69 -0.43
CA TYR A 136 13.93 -1.49 -1.80
C TYR A 136 13.43 -0.08 -2.10
N CYS A 137 13.07 0.70 -1.07
CA CYS A 137 12.50 2.03 -1.22
C CYS A 137 13.37 3.14 -0.60
N GLY A 138 14.23 2.79 0.36
CA GLY A 138 15.06 3.74 1.10
C GLY A 138 14.35 4.34 2.32
N TYR A 139 14.86 5.47 2.81
CA TYR A 139 14.33 6.12 4.01
C TYR A 139 12.98 6.80 3.76
N PRO A 140 12.01 6.65 4.68
CA PRO A 140 10.74 7.36 4.60
C PRO A 140 10.93 8.86 4.75
N LYS A 141 10.13 9.64 4.00
CA LYS A 141 10.04 11.10 4.11
C LYS A 141 8.87 11.56 4.96
N ALA A 142 7.88 10.68 5.17
CA ALA A 142 6.72 10.95 6.01
C ALA A 142 6.40 9.74 6.89
N PHE A 143 6.01 10.03 8.13
CA PHE A 143 5.48 9.06 9.09
C PHE A 143 4.11 9.52 9.57
N TYR A 144 3.19 8.58 9.73
CA TYR A 144 1.85 8.81 10.24
C TYR A 144 1.74 8.05 11.56
N LYS A 145 1.85 8.80 12.66
CA LYS A 145 2.04 8.26 14.02
C LYS A 145 0.88 7.41 14.52
N GLU A 146 -0.28 7.55 13.91
CA GLU A 146 -1.46 6.77 14.23
C GLU A 146 -1.75 5.84 13.06
N THR A 147 -2.01 4.56 13.35
CA THR A 147 -2.53 3.60 12.38
C THR A 147 -3.97 3.89 11.99
N SER A 148 -4.43 5.12 12.18
CA SER A 148 -5.71 5.65 11.74
C SER A 148 -5.42 6.72 10.68
N CYS A 149 -6.14 6.61 9.57
CA CYS A 149 -6.12 7.54 8.46
C CYS A 149 -6.29 9.02 8.87
N TYR A 150 -7.05 9.27 9.94
CA TYR A 150 -7.73 10.55 10.19
C TYR A 150 -7.35 11.24 11.48
N SER A 151 -6.25 10.81 12.08
CA SER A 151 -5.79 11.25 13.39
C SER A 151 -4.47 12.00 13.34
#